data_AF-A0A5H2Y828-F1
#
_entry.id   AF-A0A5H2Y828-F1
#
_cell.length_a   1.000
_cell.length_b   1.000
_cell.length_c   1.000
_cell.angle_alpha   90.00
_cell.angle_beta   90.00
_cell.angle_gamma   90.00
#
_symmetry.space_group_name_H-M   'P 1'
#
loop_
_entity.id
_entity.type
_entity.pdbx_description
1 polymer ?
#
loop_
_entity_poly.entity_id
_entity_poly.type
_entity_poly.pdbx_seq_one_letter_code
_entity_poly.pdbx_strand_id
1 'polypeptide(L)'
;MKIKSLFLPLLLLSNAALALPEHIILFRHAEKAKGTNPELLEAGQQRAHHLATLFSELSISHLFSTDYKRTQQTIAPLAHTHNLPVQSYDPSNLKAFAEQLKKLKGNIVVAGHSNTTPELVNFLSAQQVSISEDEFNKVFVVSFSDKNKAHVLTLSSDIKGK
;
A
#
# COMPACT_ATOMS: atom_id res chain seq x y z
N MET A 1 -5.82 22.81 -63.59
CA MET A 1 -5.31 23.25 -62.27
C MET A 1 -5.53 22.11 -61.28
N LYS A 2 -4.48 21.38 -60.86
CA LYS A 2 -4.59 20.22 -59.96
C LYS A 2 -4.16 20.62 -58.55
N ILE A 3 -5.09 20.63 -57.61
CA ILE A 3 -4.83 20.91 -56.20
C ILE A 3 -4.31 19.62 -55.57
N LYS A 4 -3.03 19.59 -55.17
CA LYS A 4 -2.46 18.48 -54.42
C LYS A 4 -2.89 18.63 -52.96
N SER A 5 -3.83 17.80 -52.52
CA SER A 5 -4.24 17.75 -51.11
C SER A 5 -3.13 17.08 -50.30
N LEU A 6 -2.42 17.85 -49.48
CA LEU A 6 -1.40 17.36 -48.56
C LEU A 6 -2.11 16.95 -47.25
N PHE A 7 -2.29 15.64 -47.04
CA PHE A 7 -2.74 15.10 -45.76
C PHE A 7 -1.60 15.20 -44.75
N LEU A 8 -1.73 16.08 -43.76
CA LEU A 8 -0.84 16.15 -42.60
C LEU A 8 -1.40 15.21 -41.50
N PRO A 9 -0.71 14.13 -41.11
CA PRO A 9 -1.19 13.27 -40.05
C PRO A 9 -1.06 14.04 -38.72
N LEU A 10 -2.19 14.28 -38.05
CA LEU A 10 -2.22 14.84 -36.71
C LEU A 10 -1.71 13.77 -35.74
N LEU A 11 -0.41 13.83 -35.42
CA LEU A 11 0.21 12.96 -34.43
C LEU A 11 -0.34 13.33 -33.04
N LEU A 12 -1.32 12.58 -32.55
CA LEU A 12 -1.75 12.65 -31.14
C LEU A 12 -0.60 12.14 -30.27
N LEU A 13 0.26 13.06 -29.84
CA LEU A 13 1.23 12.82 -28.77
C LEU A 13 0.42 12.56 -27.49
N SER A 14 0.12 11.30 -27.21
CA SER A 14 -0.41 10.88 -25.92
C SER A 14 0.67 11.17 -24.88
N ASN A 15 0.49 12.26 -24.12
CA ASN A 15 1.21 12.43 -22.88
C ASN A 15 0.74 11.31 -21.94
N ALA A 16 1.45 10.19 -21.94
CA ALA A 16 1.41 9.25 -20.85
C ALA A 16 2.02 9.99 -19.65
N ALA A 17 1.22 10.80 -18.97
CA ALA A 17 1.56 11.29 -17.66
C ALA A 17 1.89 10.04 -16.83
N LEU A 18 3.14 9.94 -16.38
CA LEU A 18 3.54 8.99 -15.36
C LEU A 18 2.79 9.38 -14.09
N ALA A 19 1.53 8.94 -14.00
CA ALA A 19 0.68 9.17 -12.85
C ALA A 19 1.26 8.33 -11.71
N LEU A 20 1.64 9.02 -10.63
CA LEU A 20 2.00 8.39 -9.37
C LEU A 20 0.75 7.72 -8.77
N PRO A 21 0.92 6.75 -7.86
CA PRO A 21 -0.20 6.23 -7.09
C PRO A 21 -0.84 7.35 -6.27
N GLU A 22 -2.16 7.27 -6.10
CA GLU A 22 -2.94 8.27 -5.34
C GLU A 22 -2.55 8.22 -3.86
N HIS A 23 -2.66 7.01 -3.29
CA HIS A 23 -2.26 6.70 -1.93
C HIS A 23 -1.55 5.34 -1.86
N ILE A 24 -0.45 5.29 -1.09
CA ILE A 24 0.14 4.03 -0.64
C ILE A 24 -0.13 3.93 0.87
N ILE A 25 -0.96 2.96 1.24
CA ILE A 25 -1.38 2.70 2.62
C ILE A 25 -0.55 1.55 3.15
N LEU A 26 0.18 1.79 4.24
CA LEU A 26 1.12 0.83 4.81
C LEU A 26 0.79 0.56 6.26
N PHE A 27 0.75 -0.72 6.62
CA PHE A 27 0.62 -1.15 8.01
C PHE A 27 1.42 -2.43 8.23
N ARG A 28 1.80 -2.68 9.48
CA ARG A 28 2.32 -4.00 9.89
C ARG A 28 1.18 -5.00 10.05
N HIS A 29 1.51 -6.29 10.06
CA HIS A 29 0.55 -7.32 10.50
C HIS A 29 -0.08 -7.00 11.87
N ALA A 30 -1.28 -7.50 12.08
CA ALA A 30 -2.02 -7.42 13.34
C ALA A 30 -1.48 -8.38 14.42
N GLU A 31 -2.14 -8.40 15.58
CA GLU A 31 -1.77 -9.17 16.77
C GLU A 31 -1.62 -10.66 16.47
N LYS A 32 -0.48 -11.23 16.82
CA LYS A 32 -0.09 -12.61 16.47
C LYS A 32 0.28 -13.43 17.69
N ALA A 33 0.17 -14.75 17.55
CA ALA A 33 0.69 -15.69 18.52
C ALA A 33 2.24 -15.67 18.56
N LYS A 34 2.83 -16.41 19.49
CA LYS A 34 4.29 -16.64 19.56
C LYS A 34 4.68 -17.79 18.64
N GLY A 35 5.91 -17.76 18.13
CA GLY A 35 6.46 -18.78 17.22
C GLY A 35 7.14 -18.18 15.98
N THR A 36 7.66 -19.03 15.09
CA THR A 36 8.44 -18.62 13.92
C THR A 36 7.60 -17.99 12.80
N ASN A 37 6.48 -18.64 12.44
CA ASN A 37 5.52 -18.10 11.48
C ASN A 37 4.10 -18.24 12.03
N PRO A 38 3.79 -17.52 13.13
CA PRO A 38 2.56 -17.70 13.87
C PRO A 38 1.38 -17.07 13.14
N GLU A 39 0.20 -17.57 13.46
CA GLU A 39 -1.08 -17.02 13.02
C GLU A 39 -1.51 -15.84 13.89
N LEU A 40 -2.52 -15.11 13.41
CA LEU A 40 -3.15 -14.05 14.17
C LEU A 40 -3.88 -14.62 15.38
N LEU A 41 -3.85 -13.86 16.48
CA LEU A 41 -4.77 -14.05 17.60
C LEU A 41 -6.15 -13.48 17.22
N GLU A 42 -7.16 -13.77 18.03
CA GLU A 42 -8.50 -13.22 17.86
C GLU A 42 -8.50 -11.69 17.74
N ALA A 43 -7.73 -11.00 18.60
CA ALA A 43 -7.54 -9.55 18.53
C ALA A 43 -6.99 -9.10 17.16
N GLY A 44 -6.07 -9.87 16.58
CA GLY A 44 -5.48 -9.58 15.29
C GLY A 44 -6.46 -9.81 14.14
N GLN A 45 -7.30 -10.85 14.24
CA GLN A 45 -8.39 -11.09 13.28
C GLN A 45 -9.41 -9.96 13.32
N GLN A 46 -9.79 -9.50 14.51
CA GLN A 46 -10.70 -8.35 14.68
C GLN A 46 -10.12 -7.08 14.04
N ARG A 47 -8.82 -6.81 14.26
CA ARG A 47 -8.14 -5.68 13.62
C ARG A 47 -8.07 -5.81 12.10
N ALA A 48 -7.80 -7.01 11.58
CA ALA A 48 -7.79 -7.28 10.14
C ALA A 48 -9.15 -6.97 9.49
N HIS A 49 -10.25 -7.39 10.13
CA HIS A 49 -11.59 -7.02 9.69
C HIS A 49 -11.86 -5.52 9.80
N HIS A 50 -11.42 -4.88 10.89
CA HIS A 50 -11.59 -3.43 11.05
C HIS A 50 -10.84 -2.62 9.98
N LEU A 51 -9.63 -3.03 9.59
CA LEU A 51 -8.90 -2.44 8.47
C LEU A 51 -9.69 -2.55 7.16
N ALA A 52 -10.32 -3.69 6.91
CA ALA A 52 -11.18 -3.85 5.73
C ALA A 52 -12.41 -2.93 5.77
N THR A 53 -13.02 -2.72 6.95
CA THR A 53 -14.09 -1.73 7.12
C THR A 53 -13.59 -0.31 6.90
N LEU A 54 -12.45 0.06 7.50
CA LEU A 54 -11.86 1.40 7.42
C LEU A 54 -11.57 1.83 5.97
N PHE A 55 -11.19 0.88 5.12
CA PHE A 55 -10.86 1.11 3.71
C PHE A 55 -11.88 0.50 2.74
N SER A 56 -13.12 0.25 3.19
CA SER A 56 -14.16 -0.37 2.36
C SER A 56 -14.59 0.51 1.18
N GLU A 57 -14.76 1.82 1.42
CA GLU A 57 -15.18 2.80 0.40
C GLU A 57 -14.03 3.31 -0.49
N LEU A 58 -12.78 2.93 -0.18
CA LEU A 58 -11.62 3.35 -0.97
C LEU A 58 -11.48 2.45 -2.20
N SER A 59 -11.37 3.02 -3.40
CA SER A 59 -11.10 2.24 -4.62
C SER A 59 -9.65 1.76 -4.65
N ILE A 60 -9.41 0.54 -4.13
CA ILE A 60 -8.09 -0.09 -4.08
C ILE A 60 -7.80 -0.80 -5.40
N SER A 61 -6.56 -0.68 -5.88
CA SER A 61 -6.12 -1.27 -7.15
C SER A 61 -5.09 -2.38 -6.95
N HIS A 62 -4.31 -2.31 -5.86
CA HIS A 62 -3.23 -3.27 -5.60
C HIS A 62 -3.09 -3.60 -4.11
N LEU A 63 -2.85 -4.88 -3.83
CA LEU A 63 -2.64 -5.40 -2.48
C LEU A 63 -1.32 -6.15 -2.44
N PHE A 64 -0.48 -5.81 -1.46
CA PHE A 64 0.81 -6.44 -1.26
C PHE A 64 0.98 -6.95 0.17
N SER A 65 1.63 -8.09 0.32
CA SER A 65 1.95 -8.67 1.62
C SER A 65 3.22 -9.51 1.52
N THR A 66 3.97 -9.63 2.61
CA THR A 66 4.99 -10.68 2.69
C THR A 66 4.33 -12.06 2.89
N ASP A 67 5.07 -13.14 2.66
CA ASP A 67 4.51 -14.52 2.72
C ASP A 67 4.30 -15.06 4.15
N TYR A 68 4.54 -14.26 5.19
CA TYR A 68 4.27 -14.70 6.56
C TYR A 68 2.76 -14.86 6.81
N LYS A 69 2.37 -15.88 7.58
CA LYS A 69 0.96 -16.15 7.88
C LYS A 69 0.27 -14.91 8.46
N ARG A 70 0.90 -14.25 9.42
CA ARG A 70 0.39 -13.04 10.06
C ARG A 70 0.10 -11.89 9.08
N THR A 71 0.95 -11.63 8.10
CA THR A 71 0.76 -10.55 7.12
C THR A 71 -0.33 -10.91 6.12
N GLN A 72 -0.33 -12.16 5.63
CA GLN A 72 -1.37 -12.69 4.74
C GLN A 72 -2.75 -12.68 5.41
N GLN A 73 -2.85 -13.15 6.65
CA GLN A 73 -4.10 -13.14 7.42
C GLN A 73 -4.57 -11.72 7.76
N THR A 74 -3.66 -10.75 7.91
CA THR A 74 -4.04 -9.36 8.19
C THR A 74 -4.68 -8.69 6.98
N ILE A 75 -4.14 -8.92 5.77
CA ILE A 75 -4.64 -8.28 4.54
C ILE A 75 -5.82 -9.04 3.91
N ALA A 76 -6.01 -10.33 4.24
CA ALA A 76 -7.00 -11.19 3.62
C ALA A 76 -8.45 -10.66 3.66
N PRO A 77 -8.96 -10.08 4.77
CA PRO A 77 -10.31 -9.50 4.76
C PRO A 77 -10.47 -8.37 3.75
N LEU A 78 -9.43 -7.53 3.61
CA LEU A 78 -9.43 -6.42 2.67
C LEU A 78 -9.34 -6.92 1.22
N ALA A 79 -8.56 -7.97 0.96
CA ALA A 79 -8.54 -8.67 -0.32
C ALA A 79 -9.91 -9.23 -0.72
N HIS A 80 -10.62 -9.82 0.24
CA HIS A 80 -11.96 -10.34 0.03
C HIS A 80 -12.97 -9.21 -0.28
N THR A 81 -12.98 -8.14 0.52
CA THR A 81 -13.87 -6.99 0.33
C THR A 81 -13.70 -6.35 -1.05
N HIS A 82 -12.46 -6.22 -1.53
CA HIS A 82 -12.16 -5.58 -2.81
C HIS A 82 -12.11 -6.57 -3.99
N ASN A 83 -12.28 -7.87 -3.75
CA ASN A 83 -12.13 -8.94 -4.73
C ASN A 83 -10.80 -8.84 -5.52
N LEU A 84 -9.69 -8.62 -4.80
CA LEU A 84 -8.36 -8.45 -5.38
C LEU A 84 -7.39 -9.53 -4.90
N PRO A 85 -6.48 -10.01 -5.75
CA PRO A 85 -5.42 -10.90 -5.33
C PRO A 85 -4.39 -10.14 -4.47
N VAL A 86 -3.81 -10.85 -3.50
CA VAL A 86 -2.66 -10.36 -2.73
C VAL A 86 -1.38 -10.75 -3.46
N GLN A 87 -0.54 -9.76 -3.77
CA GLN A 87 0.74 -9.95 -4.42
C GLN A 87 1.85 -10.06 -3.36
N SER A 88 2.73 -11.05 -3.53
CA SER A 88 3.89 -11.20 -2.63
C SER A 88 4.96 -10.17 -2.93
N TYR A 89 5.68 -9.72 -1.91
CA TYR A 89 6.90 -8.91 -2.05
C TYR A 89 7.98 -9.36 -1.08
N ASP A 90 9.24 -9.14 -1.48
CA ASP A 90 10.42 -9.45 -0.67
C ASP A 90 10.74 -8.30 0.30
N PRO A 91 10.61 -8.49 1.62
CA PRO A 91 10.91 -7.46 2.61
C PRO A 91 12.40 -7.13 2.75
N SER A 92 13.31 -7.87 2.09
CA SER A 92 14.75 -7.58 2.08
C SER A 92 15.19 -6.59 1.00
N ASN A 93 14.32 -6.27 0.03
CA ASN A 93 14.63 -5.37 -1.09
C ASN A 93 13.63 -4.20 -1.22
N LEU A 94 13.41 -3.49 -0.11
CA LEU A 94 12.41 -2.42 0.00
C LEU A 94 12.68 -1.23 -0.92
N LYS A 95 13.94 -0.92 -1.24
CA LYS A 95 14.26 0.17 -2.16
C LYS A 95 13.75 -0.12 -3.57
N ALA A 96 14.01 -1.32 -4.11
CA ALA A 96 13.49 -1.71 -5.42
C ALA A 96 11.96 -1.79 -5.40
N PHE A 97 11.39 -2.32 -4.31
CA PHE A 97 9.94 -2.40 -4.15
C PHE A 97 9.28 -1.00 -4.10
N ALA A 98 9.86 -0.03 -3.41
CA ALA A 98 9.38 1.36 -3.41
C ALA A 98 9.36 1.96 -4.83
N GLU A 99 10.39 1.71 -5.63
CA GLU A 99 10.45 2.17 -7.02
C GLU A 99 9.46 1.44 -7.94
N GLN A 100 9.09 0.20 -7.61
CA GLN A 100 7.98 -0.50 -8.27
C GLN A 100 6.65 0.16 -7.91
N LEU A 101 6.38 0.40 -6.62
CA LEU A 101 5.13 1.00 -6.14
C LEU A 101 4.88 2.38 -6.76
N LYS A 102 5.91 3.23 -6.89
CA LYS A 102 5.82 4.56 -7.52
C LYS A 102 5.41 4.53 -9.01
N LYS A 103 5.49 3.38 -9.67
CA LYS A 103 5.09 3.21 -11.08
C LYS A 103 3.66 2.69 -11.26
N LEU A 104 3.04 2.25 -10.17
CA LEU A 104 1.65 1.78 -10.17
C LEU A 104 0.67 2.95 -10.06
N LYS A 105 -0.58 2.73 -10.45
CA LYS A 105 -1.65 3.73 -10.39
C LYS A 105 -2.72 3.30 -9.38
N GLY A 106 -3.51 4.27 -8.92
CA GLY A 106 -4.60 4.04 -7.96
C GLY A 106 -4.10 3.87 -6.52
N ASN A 107 -4.98 3.34 -5.67
CA ASN A 107 -4.69 3.14 -4.25
C ASN A 107 -4.06 1.77 -4.01
N ILE A 108 -2.98 1.75 -3.22
CA ILE A 108 -2.19 0.56 -2.96
C ILE A 108 -2.18 0.30 -1.46
N VAL A 109 -2.36 -0.95 -1.05
CA VAL A 109 -2.21 -1.36 0.35
C VAL A 109 -1.06 -2.35 0.50
N VAL A 110 -0.21 -2.13 1.49
CA VAL A 110 0.96 -2.96 1.80
C VAL A 110 0.92 -3.41 3.26
N ALA A 111 0.88 -4.73 3.49
CA ALA A 111 1.01 -5.35 4.79
C ALA A 111 2.43 -5.86 5.05
N GLY A 112 3.10 -5.31 6.05
CA GLY A 112 4.50 -5.62 6.38
C GLY A 112 4.75 -5.91 7.86
N HIS A 113 5.88 -5.39 8.37
CA HIS A 113 6.38 -5.64 9.72
C HIS A 113 6.71 -4.34 10.45
N SER A 114 6.93 -4.40 11.77
CA SER A 114 7.32 -3.26 12.62
C SER A 114 8.61 -2.58 12.16
N ASN A 115 9.55 -3.33 11.59
CA ASN A 115 10.82 -2.83 11.07
C ASN A 115 10.75 -2.43 9.58
N THR A 116 10.09 -3.23 8.73
CA THR A 116 10.09 -2.99 7.28
C THR A 116 9.05 -1.98 6.82
N THR A 117 7.94 -1.82 7.55
CA THR A 117 6.91 -0.83 7.19
C THR A 117 7.45 0.59 7.32
N PRO A 118 8.11 0.98 8.44
CA PRO A 118 8.73 2.28 8.56
C PRO A 118 9.84 2.53 7.53
N GLU A 119 10.64 1.52 7.23
CA GLU A 119 11.70 1.63 6.22
C GLU A 119 11.13 1.86 4.82
N LEU A 120 10.04 1.17 4.47
CA LEU A 120 9.33 1.41 3.21
C LEU A 120 8.72 2.82 3.15
N VAL A 121 8.13 3.32 4.24
CA VAL A 121 7.66 4.72 4.33
C VAL A 121 8.81 5.69 4.05
N ASN A 122 9.99 5.44 4.61
CA ASN A 122 11.18 6.25 4.37
C ASN A 122 11.60 6.23 2.90
N PHE A 123 11.68 5.07 2.25
CA PHE A 123 12.00 4.99 0.81
C PHE A 123 10.97 5.69 -0.10
N LEU A 124 9.71 5.73 0.32
CA LEU A 124 8.64 6.40 -0.43
C LEU A 124 8.62 7.92 -0.22
N SER A 125 8.97 8.40 0.98
CA SER A 125 8.69 9.78 1.39
C SER A 125 9.86 10.58 1.94
N ALA A 126 11.01 9.95 2.17
CA ALA A 126 12.14 10.47 2.94
C ALA A 126 11.80 10.87 4.39
N GLN A 127 10.64 10.46 4.92
CA GLN A 127 10.27 10.69 6.32
C GLN A 127 10.61 9.49 7.19
N GLN A 128 11.20 9.76 8.35
CA GLN A 128 11.48 8.74 9.36
C GLN A 128 10.26 8.59 10.27
N VAL A 129 9.73 7.38 10.33
CA VAL A 129 8.67 6.98 11.25
C VAL A 129 9.13 5.74 12.03
N SER A 130 8.38 5.34 13.05
CA SER A 130 8.65 4.13 13.81
C SER A 130 7.36 3.44 14.23
N ILE A 131 7.46 2.13 14.42
CA ILE A 131 6.42 1.31 15.05
C ILE A 131 7.09 0.51 16.17
N SER A 132 6.58 0.60 17.39
CA SER A 132 7.07 -0.24 18.50
C SER A 132 6.65 -1.70 18.32
N GLU A 133 7.40 -2.67 18.87
CA GLU A 133 7.08 -4.10 18.70
C GLU A 133 5.69 -4.50 19.19
N ASP A 134 5.19 -3.84 20.23
CA ASP A 134 3.85 -4.02 20.84
C ASP A 134 2.75 -3.15 20.22
N GLU A 135 3.09 -2.29 19.27
CA GLU A 135 2.16 -1.36 18.62
C GLU A 135 1.68 -1.92 17.28
N PHE A 136 0.40 -2.30 17.16
CA PHE A 136 -0.18 -2.92 15.96
C PHE A 136 -1.12 -2.00 15.17
N ASN A 137 -1.42 -0.83 15.72
CA ASN A 137 -2.52 0.01 15.28
C ASN A 137 -2.14 1.04 14.21
N LYS A 138 -0.86 1.38 14.07
CA LYS A 138 -0.39 2.41 13.13
C LYS A 138 -0.66 2.04 11.68
N VAL A 139 -1.28 2.98 10.97
CA VAL A 139 -1.43 2.96 9.51
C VAL A 139 -0.82 4.24 8.94
N PHE A 140 0.08 4.10 7.98
CA PHE A 140 0.68 5.23 7.27
C PHE A 140 0.04 5.37 5.90
N VAL A 141 -0.32 6.58 5.53
CA VAL A 141 -0.84 6.92 4.20
C VAL A 141 0.14 7.87 3.55
N VAL A 142 0.83 7.38 2.52
CA VAL A 142 1.74 8.19 1.71
C VAL A 142 1.00 8.68 0.47
N SER A 143 1.03 9.99 0.23
CA SER A 143 0.54 10.62 -1.00
C SER A 143 1.64 11.47 -1.64
N PHE A 144 1.55 11.69 -2.94
CA PHE A 144 2.57 12.41 -3.71
C PHE A 144 2.00 13.70 -4.30
N SER A 145 2.67 14.83 -4.04
CA SER A 145 2.41 16.08 -4.78
C SER A 145 3.09 16.05 -6.15
N ASP A 146 4.28 15.46 -6.21
CA ASP A 146 5.05 15.19 -7.42
C ASP A 146 6.05 14.04 -7.13
N LYS A 147 6.90 13.68 -8.11
CA LYS A 147 7.84 12.55 -7.99
C LYS A 147 8.85 12.68 -6.84
N ASN A 148 9.15 13.90 -6.43
CA ASN A 148 10.17 14.21 -5.43
C ASN A 148 9.57 14.67 -4.10
N LYS A 149 8.24 14.85 -4.03
CA LYS A 149 7.57 15.38 -2.84
C LYS A 149 6.39 14.51 -2.43
N ALA A 150 6.54 13.86 -1.28
CA ALA A 150 5.51 13.05 -0.65
C ALA A 150 5.09 13.61 0.71
N HIS A 151 3.87 13.29 1.12
CA HIS A 151 3.30 13.58 2.43
C HIS A 151 2.94 12.26 3.11
N VAL A 152 3.16 12.17 4.41
CA VAL A 152 2.78 11.01 5.23
C VAL A 152 1.74 11.46 6.24
N LEU A 153 0.58 10.80 6.21
CA LEU A 153 -0.44 10.90 7.25
C LEU A 153 -0.41 9.63 8.09
N THR A 154 -0.45 9.78 9.41
CA THR A 154 -0.56 8.64 10.34
C THR A 154 -1.98 8.53 10.87
N LEU A 155 -2.60 7.37 10.65
CA LEU A 155 -3.90 6.97 11.18
C LEU A 155 -3.71 5.87 12.24
N SER A 156 -4.77 5.63 13.02
CA SER A 156 -4.86 4.46 13.91
C SER A 156 -5.99 3.55 13.45
N SER A 157 -5.73 2.24 13.46
CA SER A 157 -6.70 1.17 13.24
C SER A 157 -7.33 0.66 14.55
N ASP A 158 -7.20 1.41 15.65
CA ASP A 158 -7.95 1.08 16.86
C ASP A 158 -9.43 1.39 16.67
N ILE A 159 -10.24 0.46 17.17
CA ILE A 159 -11.69 0.60 17.21
C ILE A 159 -12.01 1.64 18.29
N LYS A 160 -12.36 2.87 17.88
CA LYS A 160 -12.87 3.88 18.83
C LYS A 160 -14.14 3.34 19.51
N GLY A 161 -14.11 3.22 20.84
CA GLY A 161 -15.28 2.80 21.63
C GLY A 161 -15.12 1.55 22.50
N LYS A 162 -13.89 1.11 22.79
CA LYS A 162 -13.57 0.27 23.94
C LYS A 162 -12.52 0.95 24.80
#